data_AF-A0A1V8RQY3-F1
#
_entry.id   AF-A0A1V8RQY3-F1
#
_cell.length_a   1.000
_cell.length_b   1.000
_cell.length_c   1.000
_cell.angle_alpha   90.00
_cell.angle_beta   90.00
_cell.angle_gamma   90.00
#
_symmetry.space_group_name_H-M   'P 1'
#
loop_
_entity.id
_entity.type
_entity.pdbx_description
1 polymer ?
#
loop_
_entity_poly.entity_id
_entity_poly.type
_entity_poly.pdbx_seq_one_letter_code
_entity_poly.pdbx_strand_id
1 'polypeptide(L)'
;MSDLDDLLGDEPPRRRRGRPTKAEAEARLQQQMGTDLPHYTEFRRPVGVTFLANICGKQPKQIQKRLEKCPVDSWQAHGRGQVPYYDFLTAMAYLIPPQGSIEDWLAQQNQASLPPIVSKAYWEMTNARIRALTSAGQLWHDEDVLMTFARVSLLIRQESKMWIEDMPGRQNLNDEQYNFLVDRVNDMNAQIREKLEKFPREHQTNAHSREIEKELEGTDARPTVSDE
;
A
#
# COMPACT_ATOMS: atom_id res chain seq x y z
N MET A 1 -22.05 -69.47 -61.44
CA MET A 1 -22.06 -69.55 -59.97
C MET A 1 -21.18 -68.43 -59.45
N SER A 2 -21.69 -67.20 -59.32
CA SER A 2 -20.96 -66.08 -58.68
C SER A 2 -21.79 -64.78 -58.56
N ASP A 3 -23.11 -64.83 -58.37
CA ASP A 3 -23.96 -63.61 -58.26
C ASP A 3 -24.91 -63.65 -57.05
N LEU A 4 -24.58 -64.40 -55.99
CA LEU A 4 -25.40 -64.54 -54.78
C LEU A 4 -24.67 -64.19 -53.48
N ASP A 5 -23.37 -63.90 -53.53
CA ASP A 5 -22.54 -63.62 -52.35
C ASP A 5 -22.43 -62.11 -52.02
N ASP A 6 -22.87 -61.22 -52.92
CA ASP A 6 -22.82 -59.76 -52.71
C ASP A 6 -24.12 -59.18 -52.08
N LEU A 7 -25.09 -60.05 -51.75
CA LEU A 7 -26.37 -59.66 -51.13
C LEU A 7 -26.39 -59.85 -49.60
N LEU A 8 -25.37 -60.50 -49.02
CA LEU A 8 -25.22 -60.69 -47.58
C LEU A 8 -24.12 -59.76 -47.05
N GLY A 9 -24.44 -58.47 -47.01
CA GLY A 9 -23.57 -57.44 -46.45
C GLY A 9 -23.26 -57.68 -44.97
N ASP A 10 -22.06 -58.17 -44.70
CA ASP A 10 -21.51 -58.37 -43.35
C ASP A 10 -20.42 -57.32 -43.06
N GLU A 11 -20.76 -56.03 -43.28
CA GLU A 11 -19.91 -54.92 -42.86
C GLU A 11 -20.23 -54.55 -41.39
N PRO A 12 -19.29 -54.68 -40.44
CA PRO A 12 -19.57 -54.39 -39.04
C PRO A 12 -19.90 -52.90 -38.85
N PRO A 13 -20.91 -52.57 -38.03
CA PRO A 13 -21.43 -51.21 -37.93
C PRO A 13 -20.35 -50.25 -37.42
N ARG A 14 -20.02 -49.24 -38.25
CA ARG A 14 -19.20 -48.09 -37.84
C ARG A 14 -19.91 -47.37 -36.69
N ARG A 15 -19.38 -47.53 -35.47
CA ARG A 15 -19.91 -46.89 -34.26
C ARG A 15 -19.91 -45.37 -34.45
N ARG A 16 -21.09 -44.77 -34.54
CA ARG A 16 -21.26 -43.31 -34.46
C ARG A 16 -20.68 -42.85 -33.13
N ARG A 17 -19.70 -41.93 -33.16
CA ARG A 17 -19.08 -41.32 -31.96
C ARG A 17 -20.16 -40.57 -31.17
N GLY A 18 -20.77 -41.26 -30.22
CA GLY A 18 -21.70 -40.67 -29.26
C GLY A 18 -20.96 -39.79 -28.25
N ARG A 19 -21.73 -38.95 -27.55
CA ARG A 19 -21.26 -38.18 -26.40
C ARG A 19 -20.62 -39.14 -25.38
N PRO A 20 -19.38 -38.88 -24.91
CA PRO A 20 -18.71 -39.76 -23.96
C PRO A 20 -19.58 -40.03 -22.73
N THR A 21 -19.61 -41.28 -22.28
CA THR A 21 -20.30 -41.66 -21.05
C THR A 21 -19.61 -41.01 -19.84
N LYS A 22 -20.37 -40.75 -18.76
CA LYS A 22 -19.83 -40.09 -17.55
C LYS A 22 -18.57 -40.80 -17.01
N ALA A 23 -18.57 -42.14 -17.04
CA ALA A 23 -17.41 -42.94 -16.61
C ALA A 23 -16.18 -42.75 -17.52
N GLU A 24 -16.38 -42.58 -18.83
CA GLU A 24 -15.28 -42.33 -19.77
C GLU A 24 -14.72 -40.90 -19.62
N ALA A 25 -15.58 -39.93 -19.29
CA ALA A 25 -15.16 -38.57 -18.99
C ALA A 25 -14.37 -38.48 -17.67
N GLU A 26 -14.78 -39.21 -16.64
CA GLU A 26 -14.07 -39.30 -15.36
C GLU A 26 -12.71 -40.01 -15.50
N ALA A 27 -12.64 -41.09 -16.28
CA ALA A 27 -11.38 -41.78 -16.56
C ALA A 27 -10.39 -40.89 -17.34
N ARG A 28 -10.88 -40.08 -18.29
CA ARG A 28 -10.05 -39.09 -18.98
C ARG A 28 -9.54 -37.99 -18.05
N LEU A 29 -10.38 -37.52 -17.13
CA LEU A 29 -9.97 -36.54 -16.13
C LEU A 29 -8.88 -37.11 -15.21
N GLN A 30 -9.03 -38.37 -14.77
CA GLN A 30 -8.03 -39.05 -13.94
C GLN A 30 -6.71 -39.30 -14.70
N GLN A 31 -6.76 -39.62 -15.99
CA GLN A 31 -5.54 -39.73 -16.82
C GLN A 31 -4.85 -38.38 -17.01
N GLN A 32 -5.59 -37.28 -17.10
CA GLN A 32 -5.03 -35.93 -17.18
C GLN A 32 -4.43 -35.46 -15.84
N MET A 33 -4.92 -35.95 -14.71
CA MET A 33 -4.37 -35.64 -13.38
C MET A 33 -3.00 -36.31 -13.11
N GLY A 34 -2.64 -37.35 -13.87
CA GLY A 34 -1.36 -38.05 -13.74
C GLY A 34 -0.22 -37.48 -14.59
N THR A 35 -0.46 -36.37 -15.31
CA THR A 35 0.56 -35.72 -16.14
C THR A 35 1.19 -34.56 -15.38
N ASP A 36 2.51 -34.39 -15.52
CA ASP A 36 3.32 -33.35 -14.87
C ASP A 36 2.64 -31.98 -14.86
N LEU A 37 2.88 -31.22 -13.78
CA LEU A 37 2.47 -29.83 -13.67
C LEU A 37 2.82 -29.08 -14.98
N PRO A 38 1.86 -28.39 -15.61
CA PRO A 38 2.10 -27.72 -16.88
C PRO A 38 3.26 -26.73 -16.72
N HIS A 39 4.22 -26.80 -17.65
CA HIS A 39 5.38 -25.92 -17.65
C HIS A 39 4.90 -24.46 -17.77
N TYR A 40 5.53 -23.54 -17.02
CA TYR A 40 5.09 -22.14 -16.89
C TYR A 40 4.91 -21.39 -18.23
N THR A 41 5.51 -21.88 -19.31
CA THR A 41 5.37 -21.36 -20.67
C THR A 41 3.96 -21.53 -21.25
N GLU A 42 3.15 -22.44 -20.72
CA GLU A 42 1.76 -22.60 -21.15
C GLU A 42 0.88 -21.41 -20.75
N PHE A 43 1.21 -20.72 -19.64
CA PHE A 43 0.52 -19.50 -19.22
C PHE A 43 0.88 -18.27 -20.06
N ARG A 44 1.88 -18.36 -20.94
CA ARG A 44 2.20 -17.29 -21.91
C ARG A 44 1.43 -17.42 -23.22
N ARG A 45 0.68 -18.51 -23.41
CA ARG A 45 -0.17 -18.66 -24.59
C ARG A 45 -1.45 -17.84 -24.41
N PRO A 46 -2.02 -17.30 -25.49
CA PRO A 46 -3.33 -16.66 -25.43
C PRO A 46 -4.37 -17.63 -24.84
N VAL A 47 -5.15 -17.16 -23.87
CA VAL A 47 -6.12 -17.95 -23.12
C VAL A 47 -7.56 -17.51 -23.40
N GLY A 48 -8.47 -18.48 -23.44
CA GLY A 48 -9.90 -18.24 -23.60
C GLY A 48 -10.62 -17.93 -22.28
N VAL A 49 -11.82 -17.34 -22.38
CA VAL A 49 -12.66 -16.98 -21.21
C VAL A 49 -13.00 -18.17 -20.32
N THR A 50 -13.19 -19.36 -20.90
CA THR A 50 -13.49 -20.59 -20.14
C THR A 50 -12.31 -21.06 -19.31
N PHE A 51 -11.08 -20.87 -19.79
CA PHE A 51 -9.86 -21.17 -19.05
C PHE A 51 -9.70 -20.23 -17.85
N LEU A 52 -9.86 -18.93 -18.06
CA LEU A 52 -9.82 -17.93 -17.00
C LEU A 52 -10.92 -18.16 -15.95
N ALA A 53 -12.12 -18.56 -16.38
CA ALA A 53 -13.21 -18.93 -15.48
C ALA A 53 -12.86 -20.11 -14.57
N ASN A 54 -12.18 -21.14 -15.11
CA ASN A 54 -11.75 -22.29 -14.33
C ASN A 54 -10.66 -21.93 -13.31
N ILE A 55 -9.67 -21.11 -13.71
CA ILE A 55 -8.60 -20.67 -12.82
C ILE A 55 -9.13 -19.79 -11.69
N CYS A 56 -9.97 -18.80 -12.02
CA CYS A 56 -10.51 -17.88 -11.03
C CYS A 56 -11.69 -18.45 -10.23
N GLY A 57 -12.17 -19.66 -10.55
CA GLY A 57 -13.34 -20.28 -9.92
C GLY A 57 -14.63 -19.46 -10.09
N LYS A 58 -14.80 -18.74 -11.20
CA LYS A 58 -15.95 -17.86 -11.46
C LYS A 58 -16.73 -18.27 -12.71
N GLN A 59 -17.98 -17.83 -12.80
CA GLN A 59 -18.80 -18.11 -13.99
C GLN A 59 -18.25 -17.35 -15.22
N PRO A 60 -18.22 -17.96 -16.42
CA PRO A 60 -17.73 -17.33 -17.64
C PRO A 60 -18.38 -15.98 -17.96
N LYS A 61 -19.67 -15.81 -17.68
CA LYS A 61 -20.39 -14.54 -17.87
C LYS A 61 -19.83 -13.40 -17.01
N GLN A 62 -19.39 -13.70 -15.79
CA GLN A 62 -18.81 -12.71 -14.88
C GLN A 62 -17.41 -12.31 -15.33
N ILE A 63 -16.64 -13.28 -15.81
CA ILE A 63 -15.31 -13.04 -16.40
C ILE A 63 -15.43 -12.21 -17.66
N GLN A 64 -16.37 -12.54 -18.56
CA GLN A 64 -16.63 -11.78 -19.78
C GLN A 64 -16.96 -10.32 -19.48
N LYS A 65 -17.85 -10.06 -18.49
CA LYS A 65 -18.19 -8.69 -18.07
C LYS A 65 -16.99 -7.90 -17.53
N ARG A 66 -16.08 -8.57 -16.80
CA ARG A 66 -14.86 -7.92 -16.27
C ARG A 66 -13.80 -7.69 -17.36
N LEU A 67 -13.76 -8.55 -18.37
CA LEU A 67 -12.82 -8.45 -19.49
C LEU A 67 -13.32 -7.53 -20.62
N GLU A 68 -14.49 -6.90 -20.50
CA GLU A 68 -15.01 -5.95 -21.50
C GLU A 68 -14.03 -4.80 -21.82
N LYS A 69 -13.17 -4.44 -20.85
CA LYS A 69 -12.17 -3.38 -21.00
C LYS A 69 -10.75 -3.91 -21.25
N CYS A 70 -10.56 -5.22 -21.24
CA CYS A 70 -9.25 -5.83 -21.46
C CYS A 70 -8.95 -5.87 -22.97
N PRO A 71 -7.74 -5.49 -23.43
CA PRO A 71 -7.37 -5.65 -24.83
C PRO A 71 -7.37 -7.13 -25.22
N VAL A 72 -7.94 -7.43 -26.39
CA VAL A 72 -7.95 -8.79 -26.97
C VAL A 72 -6.64 -8.99 -27.71
N ASP A 73 -5.94 -10.09 -27.42
CA ASP A 73 -4.66 -10.43 -28.06
C ASP A 73 -4.87 -11.07 -29.43
N SER A 74 -5.76 -12.06 -29.50
CA SER A 74 -6.06 -12.78 -30.74
C SER A 74 -7.51 -13.25 -30.81
N TRP A 75 -7.98 -13.49 -32.04
CA TRP A 75 -9.32 -14.03 -32.29
C TRP A 75 -9.20 -15.41 -32.92
N GLN A 76 -9.89 -16.39 -32.36
CA GLN A 76 -9.93 -17.74 -32.91
C GLN A 76 -11.35 -18.08 -33.39
N ALA A 77 -11.45 -18.63 -34.60
CA ALA A 77 -12.71 -19.12 -35.12
C ALA A 77 -13.12 -20.40 -34.36
N HIS A 78 -14.26 -20.36 -33.68
CA HIS A 78 -14.85 -21.54 -33.05
C HIS A 78 -16.31 -21.69 -33.48
N GLY A 79 -16.58 -22.70 -34.30
CA GLY A 79 -17.90 -22.93 -34.87
C GLY A 79 -18.28 -21.83 -35.88
N ARG A 80 -19.44 -21.18 -35.68
CA ARG A 80 -19.95 -20.11 -36.56
C ARG A 80 -19.52 -18.69 -36.13
N GLY A 81 -18.69 -18.54 -35.11
CA GLY A 81 -18.29 -17.24 -34.56
C GLY A 81 -16.80 -17.14 -34.24
N GLN A 82 -16.33 -15.92 -34.00
CA GLN A 82 -15.00 -15.66 -33.47
C GLN A 82 -15.06 -15.53 -31.95
N VAL A 83 -14.12 -16.18 -31.26
CA VAL A 83 -13.99 -16.13 -29.81
C VAL A 83 -12.70 -15.35 -29.48
N PRO A 84 -12.76 -14.35 -28.58
CA PRO A 84 -11.58 -13.59 -28.18
C PRO A 84 -10.69 -14.39 -27.23
N TYR A 85 -9.39 -14.26 -27.44
CA TYR A 85 -8.35 -14.79 -26.58
C TYR A 85 -7.54 -13.62 -26.00
N TYR A 86 -7.13 -13.76 -24.76
CA TYR A 86 -6.47 -12.72 -23.99
C TYR A 86 -5.09 -13.19 -23.55
N ASP A 87 -4.14 -12.27 -23.41
CA ASP A 87 -2.92 -12.55 -22.65
C ASP A 87 -3.28 -12.82 -21.19
N PHE A 88 -2.70 -13.88 -20.62
CA PHE A 88 -3.04 -14.34 -19.27
C PHE A 88 -2.67 -13.31 -18.20
N LEU A 89 -1.48 -12.72 -18.27
CA LEU A 89 -1.02 -11.75 -17.26
C LEU A 89 -1.88 -10.49 -17.30
N THR A 90 -2.13 -9.97 -18.51
CA THR A 90 -3.00 -8.82 -18.71
C THR A 90 -4.42 -9.11 -18.19
N ALA A 91 -5.02 -10.24 -18.59
CA ALA A 91 -6.36 -10.61 -18.14
C ALA A 91 -6.45 -10.76 -16.61
N MET A 92 -5.45 -11.37 -15.97
CA MET A 92 -5.44 -11.53 -14.51
C MET A 92 -5.39 -10.20 -13.76
N ALA A 93 -4.70 -9.18 -14.29
CA ALA A 93 -4.67 -7.83 -13.70
C ALA A 93 -6.06 -7.15 -13.67
N TYR A 94 -6.93 -7.43 -14.65
CA TYR A 94 -8.31 -6.93 -14.66
C TYR A 94 -9.26 -7.79 -13.81
N LEU A 95 -8.95 -9.06 -13.62
CA LEU A 95 -9.82 -10.00 -12.91
C LEU A 95 -9.62 -9.98 -11.40
N ILE A 96 -8.38 -9.80 -10.94
CA ILE A 96 -8.02 -9.78 -9.52
C ILE A 96 -8.20 -8.36 -8.99
N PRO A 97 -9.11 -8.12 -8.03
CA PRO A 97 -9.14 -6.85 -7.33
C PRO A 97 -7.83 -6.69 -6.53
N PRO A 98 -7.22 -5.50 -6.50
CA PRO A 98 -5.99 -5.27 -5.74
C PRO A 98 -6.21 -5.66 -4.27
N GLN A 99 -5.39 -6.59 -3.78
CA GLN A 99 -5.38 -7.01 -2.39
C GLN A 99 -4.35 -6.15 -1.66
N GLY A 100 -4.75 -4.94 -1.28
CA GLY A 100 -3.93 -4.00 -0.53
C GLY A 100 -4.79 -2.88 0.01
N SER A 101 -4.43 -2.31 1.16
CA SER A 101 -5.03 -1.04 1.58
C SER A 101 -4.71 0.00 0.51
N ILE A 102 -5.73 0.70 0.03
CA ILE A 102 -5.54 1.81 -0.92
C ILE A 102 -4.62 2.86 -0.31
N GLU A 103 -4.64 3.00 1.03
CA GLU A 103 -3.78 3.89 1.79
C GLU A 103 -2.30 3.48 1.69
N ASP A 104 -2.00 2.20 1.83
CA ASP A 104 -0.63 1.68 1.71
C ASP A 104 -0.11 1.82 0.27
N TRP A 105 -0.99 1.59 -0.71
CA TRP A 105 -0.65 1.79 -2.11
C TRP A 105 -0.39 3.28 -2.41
N LEU A 106 -1.25 4.19 -1.93
CA LEU A 106 -1.07 5.63 -2.08
C LEU A 106 0.19 6.14 -1.38
N ALA A 107 0.54 5.60 -0.21
CA ALA A 107 1.75 5.95 0.52
C ALA A 107 3.04 5.53 -0.21
N GLN A 108 2.98 4.47 -1.03
CA GLN A 108 4.11 3.99 -1.82
C GLN A 108 4.28 4.73 -3.16
N GLN A 109 3.22 5.39 -3.65
CA GLN A 109 3.28 6.12 -4.91
C GLN A 109 3.80 7.55 -4.70
N ASN A 110 4.56 8.06 -5.68
CA ASN A 110 4.93 9.46 -5.70
C ASN A 110 3.66 10.31 -5.90
N GLN A 111 3.32 11.17 -4.94
CA GLN A 111 2.09 11.95 -4.96
C GLN A 111 1.97 12.87 -6.17
N ALA A 112 3.09 13.32 -6.75
CA ALA A 112 3.12 14.13 -7.96
C ALA A 112 2.67 13.36 -9.22
N SER A 113 2.76 12.03 -9.21
CA SER A 113 2.33 11.17 -10.33
C SER A 113 0.85 10.77 -10.26
N LEU A 114 0.16 11.11 -9.17
CA LEU A 114 -1.25 10.76 -8.99
C LEU A 114 -2.15 11.70 -9.82
N PRO A 115 -3.26 11.18 -10.39
CA PRO A 115 -4.26 12.02 -11.03
C PRO A 115 -4.78 13.11 -10.06
N PRO A 116 -5.06 14.34 -10.53
CA PRO A 116 -5.41 15.47 -9.66
C PRO A 116 -6.60 15.21 -8.73
N ILE A 117 -7.58 14.41 -9.18
CA ILE A 117 -8.75 14.02 -8.39
C ILE A 117 -8.36 13.17 -7.18
N VAL A 118 -7.43 12.24 -7.36
CA VAL A 118 -6.96 11.33 -6.30
C VAL A 118 -6.05 12.07 -5.32
N SER A 119 -5.16 12.91 -5.84
CA SER A 119 -4.29 13.76 -5.00
C SER A 119 -5.13 14.65 -4.07
N LYS A 120 -6.17 15.32 -4.60
CA LYS A 120 -7.07 16.14 -3.79
C LYS A 120 -7.75 15.33 -2.67
N ALA A 121 -8.32 14.18 -3.01
CA ALA A 121 -9.01 13.34 -2.03
C ALA A 121 -8.06 12.81 -0.94
N TYR A 122 -6.83 12.47 -1.30
CA TYR A 122 -5.79 12.08 -0.35
C TYR A 122 -5.51 13.21 0.65
N TRP A 123 -5.24 14.43 0.17
CA TRP A 123 -4.98 15.57 1.04
C TRP A 123 -6.17 15.91 1.94
N GLU A 124 -7.39 15.81 1.44
CA GLU A 124 -8.60 15.99 2.25
C GLU A 124 -8.71 14.96 3.38
N MET A 125 -8.43 13.69 3.09
CA MET A 125 -8.43 12.62 4.09
C MET A 125 -7.30 12.78 5.12
N THR A 126 -6.09 13.10 4.67
CA THR A 126 -4.94 13.34 5.56
C THR A 126 -5.20 14.54 6.48
N ASN A 127 -5.74 15.64 5.95
CA ASN A 127 -6.12 16.80 6.75
C ASN A 127 -7.27 16.51 7.73
N ALA A 128 -8.23 15.66 7.34
CA ALA A 128 -9.27 15.20 8.27
C ALA A 128 -8.69 14.35 9.41
N ARG A 129 -7.75 13.45 9.09
CA ARG A 129 -7.04 12.63 10.08
C ARG A 129 -6.22 13.47 11.04
N ILE A 130 -5.43 14.43 10.55
CA ILE A 130 -4.65 15.34 11.39
C ILE A 130 -5.57 16.10 12.35
N ARG A 131 -6.66 16.69 11.85
CA ARG A 131 -7.64 17.39 12.71
C ARG A 131 -8.24 16.47 13.78
N ALA A 132 -8.57 15.24 13.43
CA ALA A 132 -9.09 14.27 14.38
C ALA A 132 -8.05 13.94 15.47
N LEU A 133 -6.79 13.69 15.09
CA LEU A 133 -5.68 13.40 16.02
C LEU A 133 -5.36 14.59 16.93
N THR A 134 -5.36 15.81 16.40
CA THR A 134 -5.21 17.05 17.19
C THR A 134 -6.36 17.19 18.18
N SER A 135 -7.61 16.99 17.75
CA SER A 135 -8.78 17.07 18.64
C SER A 135 -8.78 16.00 19.74
N ALA A 136 -8.20 14.83 19.46
CA ALA A 136 -8.00 13.76 20.43
C ALA A 136 -6.83 14.02 21.40
N GLY A 137 -6.08 15.13 21.21
CA GLY A 137 -4.92 15.47 22.03
C GLY A 137 -3.68 14.60 21.77
N GLN A 138 -3.70 13.80 20.70
CA GLN A 138 -2.58 12.92 20.31
C GLN A 138 -1.52 13.63 19.49
N LEU A 139 -1.88 14.75 18.86
CA LEU A 139 -0.98 15.61 18.10
C LEU A 139 -1.00 17.02 18.69
N TRP A 140 0.19 17.61 18.88
CA TRP A 140 0.34 18.97 19.41
C TRP A 140 0.94 19.89 18.35
N HIS A 141 0.58 21.18 18.42
CA HIS A 141 1.24 22.20 17.63
C HIS A 141 2.62 22.49 18.21
N ASP A 142 3.63 22.61 17.35
CA ASP A 142 5.02 22.85 17.77
C ASP A 142 5.14 24.13 18.62
N GLU A 143 4.39 25.18 18.26
CA GLU A 143 4.35 26.45 18.99
C GLU A 143 3.83 26.28 20.42
N ASP A 144 2.78 25.49 20.62
CA ASP A 144 2.18 25.24 21.94
C ASP A 144 3.14 24.48 22.85
N VAL A 145 3.86 23.51 22.29
CA VAL A 145 4.87 22.72 23.00
C VAL A 145 6.04 23.61 23.42
N LEU A 146 6.56 24.43 22.51
CA LEU A 146 7.63 25.39 22.81
C LEU A 146 7.21 26.41 23.87
N MET A 147 5.99 26.95 23.78
CA MET A 147 5.46 27.87 24.77
C MET A 147 5.31 27.21 26.15
N THR A 148 4.89 25.95 26.18
CA THR A 148 4.78 25.19 27.43
C THR A 148 6.16 24.97 28.06
N PHE A 149 7.15 24.54 27.29
CA PHE A 149 8.52 24.39 27.81
C PHE A 149 9.14 25.72 28.25
N ALA A 150 8.89 26.82 27.54
CA ALA A 150 9.35 28.15 27.94
C ALA A 150 8.74 28.58 29.28
N ARG A 151 7.44 28.34 29.49
CA ARG A 151 6.75 28.61 30.77
C ARG A 151 7.31 27.76 31.91
N VAL A 152 7.54 26.47 31.68
CA VAL A 152 8.14 25.57 32.67
C VAL A 152 9.56 25.99 33.02
N SER A 153 10.38 26.37 32.02
CA SER A 153 11.74 26.87 32.25
C SER A 153 11.74 28.18 33.06
N LEU A 154 10.81 29.09 32.79
CA LEU A 154 10.64 30.33 33.56
C LEU A 154 10.26 30.04 35.02
N LEU A 155 9.35 29.09 35.24
CA LEU A 155 8.94 28.65 36.57
C LEU A 155 10.13 28.07 37.34
N ILE A 156 10.88 27.14 36.73
CA ILE A 156 12.09 26.56 37.35
C ILE A 156 13.08 27.66 37.73
N ARG A 157 13.30 28.64 36.85
CA ARG A 157 14.20 29.76 37.13
C ARG A 157 13.72 30.61 38.30
N GLN A 158 12.42 30.86 38.42
CA GLN A 158 11.83 31.64 39.52
C GLN A 158 11.96 30.88 40.84
N GLU A 159 11.51 29.63 40.88
CA GLU A 159 11.58 28.77 42.06
C GLU A 159 13.02 28.55 42.53
N SER A 160 13.96 28.33 41.60
CA SER A 160 15.38 28.13 41.96
C SER A 160 16.01 29.37 42.60
N LYS A 161 15.56 30.58 42.22
CA LYS A 161 16.01 31.82 42.84
C LYS A 161 15.42 32.00 44.24
N MET A 162 14.10 31.77 44.37
CA MET A 162 13.43 31.84 45.67
C MET A 162 13.98 30.82 46.66
N TRP A 163 14.39 29.65 46.19
CA TRP A 163 14.99 28.62 47.02
C TRP A 163 16.23 29.07 47.81
N ILE A 164 17.06 29.94 47.22
CA ILE A 164 18.24 30.50 47.92
C ILE A 164 17.79 31.53 48.96
N GLU A 165 16.79 32.34 48.62
CA GLU A 165 16.25 33.39 49.49
C GLU A 165 15.57 32.78 50.73
N ASP A 166 14.87 31.66 50.55
CA ASP A 166 14.08 30.95 51.55
C ASP A 166 14.89 29.88 52.31
N MET A 167 16.19 29.75 52.05
CA MET A 167 17.02 28.72 52.65
C MET A 167 17.10 28.90 54.19
N PRO A 168 16.79 27.86 55.00
CA PRO A 168 16.90 27.95 56.44
C PRO A 168 18.36 28.15 56.85
N GLY A 169 18.61 29.13 57.72
CA GLY A 169 19.97 29.49 58.13
C GLY A 169 20.70 30.41 57.17
N ARG A 170 20.02 31.01 56.19
CA ARG A 170 20.59 32.04 55.28
C ARG A 170 21.36 33.14 56.02
N GLN A 171 20.86 33.59 57.17
CA GLN A 171 21.51 34.59 58.03
C GLN A 171 22.88 34.17 58.59
N ASN A 172 23.23 32.88 58.52
CA ASN A 172 24.51 32.35 58.97
C ASN A 172 25.54 32.24 57.81
N LEU A 173 25.13 32.54 56.57
CA LEU A 173 26.01 32.48 55.42
C LEU A 173 26.79 33.79 55.29
N ASN A 174 28.08 33.67 54.96
CA ASN A 174 28.86 34.82 54.52
C ASN A 174 28.45 35.23 53.10
N ASP A 175 28.65 36.49 52.74
CA ASP A 175 28.32 37.04 51.42
C ASP A 175 29.02 36.26 50.29
N GLU A 176 30.25 35.81 50.50
CA GLU A 176 30.99 34.98 49.53
C GLU A 176 30.30 33.62 49.29
N GLN A 177 29.81 32.99 50.35
CA GLN A 177 29.12 31.70 50.27
C GLN A 177 27.74 31.86 49.62
N TYR A 178 27.05 32.95 49.95
CA TYR A 178 25.78 33.32 49.34
C TYR A 178 25.93 33.53 47.82
N ASN A 179 26.89 34.36 47.41
CA ASN A 179 27.15 34.63 46.00
C ASN A 179 27.56 33.35 45.25
N PHE A 180 28.37 32.47 45.87
CA PHE A 180 28.69 31.17 45.29
C PHE A 180 27.44 30.32 45.01
N LEU A 181 26.47 30.27 45.93
CA LEU A 181 25.22 29.53 45.72
C LEU A 181 24.36 30.15 44.60
N VAL A 182 24.27 31.48 44.56
CA VAL A 182 23.57 32.21 43.49
C VAL A 182 24.19 31.89 42.13
N ASP A 183 25.52 31.92 42.02
CA ASP A 183 26.23 31.59 40.80
C ASP A 183 25.98 30.13 40.38
N ARG A 184 25.97 29.18 41.32
CA ARG A 184 25.65 27.78 41.01
C ARG A 184 24.23 27.57 40.51
N VAL A 185 23.26 28.30 41.04
CA VAL A 185 21.88 28.26 40.53
C VAL A 185 21.77 28.91 39.15
N ASN A 186 22.52 29.99 38.90
CA ASN A 186 22.58 30.60 37.57
C ASN A 186 23.23 29.65 36.54
N ASP A 187 24.33 28.99 36.91
CA ASP A 187 24.98 27.95 36.11
C ASP A 187 24.01 26.80 35.78
N MET A 188 23.27 26.31 36.78
CA MET A 188 22.26 25.27 36.59
C MET A 188 21.18 25.70 35.59
N ASN A 189 20.65 26.92 35.73
CA ASN A 189 19.65 27.45 34.81
C ASN A 189 20.20 27.60 33.37
N ALA A 190 21.47 28.00 33.23
CA ALA A 190 22.13 28.08 31.93
C ALA A 190 22.28 26.69 31.30
N GLN A 191 22.68 25.68 32.07
CA GLN A 191 22.78 24.30 31.61
C GLN A 191 21.42 23.73 31.20
N ILE A 192 20.36 23.97 31.97
CA ILE A 192 19.00 23.54 31.63
C ILE A 192 18.58 24.14 30.28
N ARG A 193 18.79 25.45 30.09
CA ARG A 193 18.49 26.12 28.82
C ARG A 193 19.27 25.50 27.66
N GLU A 194 20.59 25.35 27.82
CA GLU A 194 21.45 24.76 26.77
C GLU A 194 20.99 23.35 26.40
N LYS A 195 20.62 22.54 27.40
CA LYS A 195 20.10 21.19 27.18
C LYS A 195 18.75 21.19 26.47
N LEU A 196 17.84 22.10 26.83
CA LEU A 196 16.55 22.26 26.12
C LEU A 196 16.73 22.69 24.66
N GLU A 197 17.77 23.47 24.33
CA GLU A 197 18.08 23.86 22.95
C GLU A 197 18.76 22.74 22.14
N LYS A 198 19.62 21.92 22.79
CA LYS A 198 20.39 20.86 22.13
C LYS A 198 19.65 19.53 22.00
N PHE A 199 18.87 19.13 23.01
CA PHE A 199 18.20 17.82 23.04
C PHE A 199 17.26 17.56 21.87
N PRO A 200 16.45 18.53 21.40
CA PRO A 200 15.62 18.31 20.21
C PRO A 200 16.45 17.97 18.97
N ARG A 201 17.65 18.55 18.85
CA ARG A 201 18.58 18.29 17.72
C ARG A 201 19.26 16.93 17.85
N GLU A 202 19.71 16.58 19.05
CA GLU A 202 20.41 15.33 19.34
C GLU A 202 19.49 14.10 19.22
N HIS A 203 18.26 14.21 19.71
CA HIS A 203 17.28 13.11 19.68
C HIS A 203 16.42 13.08 18.41
N GLN A 204 16.75 13.89 17.40
CA GLN A 204 16.02 13.97 16.13
C GLN A 204 14.50 14.12 16.35
N THR A 205 14.11 14.88 17.38
CA THR A 205 12.71 15.17 17.63
C THR A 205 12.27 16.20 16.59
N ASN A 206 11.94 15.71 15.40
CA ASN A 206 11.50 16.56 14.30
C ASN A 206 10.07 17.00 14.57
N ALA A 207 9.89 18.31 14.45
CA ALA A 207 8.59 18.92 14.34
C ALA A 207 7.84 18.31 13.13
N HIS A 208 6.58 17.93 13.31
CA HIS A 208 5.79 17.34 12.23
C HIS A 208 5.63 18.30 11.04
N SER A 209 5.66 19.61 11.31
CA SER A 209 5.71 20.66 10.28
C SER A 209 6.86 20.50 9.30
N ARG A 210 8.05 20.08 9.76
CA ARG A 210 9.23 19.87 8.91
C ARG A 210 9.13 18.62 8.04
N GLU A 211 8.39 17.60 8.48
CA GLU A 211 8.11 16.42 7.66
C GLU A 211 7.17 16.79 6.49
N ILE A 212 6.16 17.61 6.78
CA ILE A 212 5.23 18.12 5.76
C ILE A 212 5.98 18.99 4.73
N GLU A 213 6.87 19.90 5.18
CA GLU A 213 7.70 20.70 4.26
C GLU A 213 8.56 19.82 3.34
N LYS A 214 9.19 18.78 3.90
CA LYS A 214 10.01 17.83 3.12
C LYS A 214 9.18 17.06 2.09
N GLU A 215 7.96 16.66 2.45
CA GLU A 215 7.03 16.01 1.51
C GLU A 215 6.58 16.98 0.41
N LEU A 216 6.30 18.25 0.74
CA LEU A 216 5.90 19.28 -0.22
C LEU A 216 7.04 19.67 -1.17
N GLU A 217 8.27 19.81 -0.69
CA GLU A 217 9.45 20.09 -1.53
C GLU A 217 9.68 19.01 -2.60
N GLY A 218 9.40 17.74 -2.27
CA GLY A 218 9.45 16.64 -3.24
C GLY A 218 8.33 16.68 -4.29
N THR A 219 7.26 17.43 -4.04
CA THR A 219 6.08 17.50 -4.90
C THR A 219 6.19 18.60 -5.98
N ASP A 220 6.98 19.64 -5.72
CA ASP A 220 7.15 20.79 -6.65
C ASP A 220 8.15 20.52 -7.78
N ALA A 221 8.90 19.41 -7.71
CA ALA A 221 9.69 18.89 -8.82
C ALA A 221 8.77 18.22 -9.87
N ARG A 222 7.99 19.02 -10.61
CA ARG A 222 7.37 18.55 -11.85
C ARG A 222 8.49 17.97 -12.73
N PRO A 223 8.33 16.78 -13.33
CA PRO A 223 9.23 16.35 -14.38
C PRO A 223 9.15 17.43 -15.47
N THR A 224 10.24 18.13 -15.69
CA THR A 224 10.39 18.98 -16.88
C THR A 224 10.06 18.08 -18.04
N VAL A 225 9.01 18.42 -18.79
CA VAL A 225 8.72 17.80 -20.07
C VAL A 225 9.94 18.12 -20.92
N SER A 226 10.91 17.21 -20.96
CA SER A 226 12.01 17.28 -21.91
C SER A 226 11.34 17.11 -23.27
N ASP A 227 11.44 18.16 -24.07
CA ASP A 227 11.11 18.15 -25.48
C ASP A 227 11.88 17.04 -26.22
N GLU A 228 11.19 16.46 -27.20
CA GLU A 228 11.64 15.59 -28.31
C GLU A 228 11.81 14.07 -28.07
#